data_AF-U4LPR9-F1
#
_entry.id   AF-U4LPR9-F1
#
_cell.length_a   1.000
_cell.length_b   1.000
_cell.length_c   1.000
_cell.angle_alpha   90.00
_cell.angle_beta   90.00
_cell.angle_gamma   90.00
#
_symmetry.space_group_name_H-M   'P 1'
#
loop_
_entity.id
_entity.type
_entity.pdbx_description
1 polymer ?
#
loop_
_entity_poly.entity_id
_entity_poly.type
_entity_poly.pdbx_seq_one_letter_code
_entity_poly.pdbx_strand_id
1 'polypeptide(L)'
;MQFTLTTIFVLISAVSAADIIGYHGSGCRGTSVVCKGIQENRCCDFKGRQMRSIRWTLPARSRGDAYSNSQCNNKVHKTVPGKTTGLCVDYNSVVKSGKWIILRNGKRDEKVNNCQDPNTVRYTDKTGKEVHKRIPVGMADEVLGMVERDEIEALGELEDDE
;
A
#
# COMPACT_ATOMS: atom_id res chain seq x y z
N MET A 1 42.73 -36.55 3.12
CA MET A 1 42.11 -35.34 3.68
C MET A 1 40.73 -35.20 3.06
N GLN A 2 39.67 -35.36 3.84
CA GLN A 2 38.29 -35.45 3.36
C GLN A 2 37.58 -34.17 3.78
N PHE A 3 37.30 -33.29 2.82
CA PHE A 3 36.60 -32.02 3.07
C PHE A 3 35.09 -32.27 3.14
N THR A 4 34.51 -32.12 4.32
CA THR A 4 33.06 -32.14 4.55
C THR A 4 32.44 -30.83 4.05
N LEU A 5 31.70 -30.91 2.93
CA LEU A 5 30.85 -29.82 2.44
C LEU A 5 29.63 -29.69 3.37
N THR A 6 29.54 -28.58 4.10
CA THR A 6 28.38 -28.26 4.94
C THR A 6 27.39 -27.44 4.12
N THR A 7 26.34 -28.07 3.61
CA THR A 7 25.28 -27.40 2.84
C THR A 7 24.39 -26.61 3.80
N ILE A 8 24.50 -25.28 3.81
CA ILE A 8 23.62 -24.40 4.57
C ILE A 8 22.26 -24.32 3.85
N PHE A 9 21.25 -24.98 4.41
CA PHE A 9 19.86 -24.85 3.96
C PHE A 9 19.30 -23.54 4.51
N VAL A 10 19.26 -22.48 3.69
CA VAL A 10 18.57 -21.23 4.05
C VAL A 10 17.07 -21.48 3.93
N LEU A 11 16.40 -21.68 5.07
CA LEU A 11 14.94 -21.68 5.16
C LEU A 11 14.44 -20.26 4.91
N ILE A 12 14.04 -19.98 3.67
CA ILE A 12 13.36 -18.73 3.30
C ILE A 12 11.94 -18.81 3.86
N SER A 13 11.72 -18.31 5.07
CA SER A 13 10.38 -18.04 5.57
C SER A 13 9.79 -16.92 4.72
N ALA A 14 8.86 -17.25 3.82
CA ALA A 14 8.16 -16.28 2.99
C ALA A 14 7.36 -15.33 3.89
N VAL A 15 7.89 -14.12 4.10
CA VAL A 15 7.15 -13.04 4.75
C VAL A 15 6.07 -12.61 3.77
N SER A 16 4.81 -12.90 4.08
CA SER A 16 3.69 -12.44 3.26
C SER A 16 3.60 -10.92 3.35
N ALA A 17 3.72 -10.25 2.21
CA ALA A 17 3.59 -8.82 2.06
C ALA A 17 2.40 -8.50 1.16
N ALA A 18 1.80 -7.33 1.35
CA ALA A 18 0.75 -6.81 0.49
C ALA A 18 1.16 -5.45 -0.07
N ASP A 19 0.48 -5.02 -1.12
CA ASP A 19 0.54 -3.63 -1.54
C ASP A 19 -0.81 -2.96 -1.26
N ILE A 20 -0.76 -1.75 -0.73
CA ILE A 20 -1.95 -0.91 -0.53
C ILE A 20 -1.79 0.34 -1.38
N ILE A 21 -2.70 0.53 -2.31
CA ILE A 21 -2.65 1.59 -3.32
C ILE A 21 -3.80 2.55 -3.07
N GLY A 22 -3.49 3.80 -2.73
CA GLY A 22 -4.45 4.89 -2.58
C GLY A 22 -4.56 5.72 -3.85
N TYR A 23 -5.80 6.01 -4.26
CA TYR A 23 -6.12 6.84 -5.42
C TYR A 23 -6.95 8.05 -4.99
N HIS A 24 -6.61 9.20 -5.54
CA HIS A 24 -7.45 10.41 -5.46
C HIS A 24 -8.66 10.34 -6.39
N GLY A 25 -8.59 9.53 -7.45
CA GLY A 25 -9.71 9.23 -8.36
C GLY A 25 -10.58 8.07 -7.88
N SER A 26 -11.80 8.00 -8.43
CA SER A 26 -12.67 6.81 -8.30
C SER A 26 -12.27 5.71 -9.28
N GLY A 27 -12.68 4.48 -8.98
CA GLY A 27 -12.44 3.30 -9.81
C GLY A 27 -10.97 2.90 -9.90
N CYS A 28 -10.12 3.33 -8.97
CA CYS A 28 -8.68 3.05 -8.95
C CYS A 28 -7.98 3.50 -10.23
N ARG A 29 -8.30 4.73 -10.66
CA ARG A 29 -7.78 5.38 -11.87
C ARG A 29 -6.95 6.61 -11.52
N GLY A 30 -6.07 6.97 -12.44
CA GLY A 30 -5.20 8.14 -12.34
C GLY A 30 -3.97 7.89 -11.46
N THR A 31 -3.32 8.99 -11.09
CA THR A 31 -2.15 8.99 -10.22
C THR A 31 -2.50 8.43 -8.84
N SER A 32 -1.58 7.64 -8.29
CA SER A 32 -1.77 6.88 -7.06
C SER A 32 -0.49 6.80 -6.26
N VAL A 33 -0.64 6.54 -4.97
CA VAL A 33 0.48 6.29 -4.06
C VAL A 33 0.35 4.91 -3.46
N VAL A 34 1.48 4.26 -3.24
CA VAL A 34 1.54 2.85 -2.85
C VAL A 34 2.39 2.72 -1.60
N CYS A 35 1.88 1.99 -0.60
CA CYS A 35 2.74 1.33 0.39
C CYS A 35 3.02 -0.07 -0.14
N LYS A 36 4.14 -0.22 -0.84
CA LYS A 36 4.61 -1.51 -1.36
C LYS A 36 5.18 -2.38 -0.24
N GLY A 37 4.93 -3.68 -0.34
CA GLY A 37 5.54 -4.68 0.53
C GLY A 37 5.17 -4.52 2.00
N ILE A 38 4.00 -3.97 2.32
CA ILE A 38 3.58 -3.75 3.69
C ILE A 38 3.35 -5.10 4.41
N GLN A 39 3.92 -5.26 5.59
CA GLN A 39 3.78 -6.50 6.38
C GLN A 39 2.37 -6.66 6.98
N GLU A 40 2.03 -7.90 7.38
CA GLU A 40 0.74 -8.20 8.02
C GLU A 40 0.51 -7.24 9.20
N ASN A 41 -0.71 -6.73 9.34
CA ASN A 41 -1.13 -5.90 10.46
C ASN A 41 -0.37 -4.56 10.59
N ARG A 42 0.28 -4.10 9.51
CA ARG A 42 0.82 -2.74 9.40
C ARG A 42 -0.15 -1.85 8.61
N CYS A 43 -0.20 -0.59 9.02
CA CYS A 43 -1.07 0.43 8.42
C CYS A 43 -0.29 1.23 7.37
N CYS A 44 -0.92 1.55 6.23
CA CYS A 44 -0.42 2.49 5.23
C CYS A 44 -1.09 3.84 5.44
N ASP A 45 -0.34 4.87 5.82
CA ASP A 45 -0.86 6.22 6.10
C ASP A 45 -0.71 7.14 4.89
N PHE A 46 -1.82 7.61 4.32
CA PHE A 46 -1.81 8.56 3.22
C PHE A 46 -1.64 10.02 3.70
N LYS A 47 -0.86 10.22 4.77
CA LYS A 47 -0.52 11.53 5.36
C LYS A 47 -1.72 12.44 5.60
N GLY A 48 -2.83 11.83 6.03
CA GLY A 48 -4.05 12.55 6.34
C GLY A 48 -4.87 13.01 5.13
N ARG A 49 -4.41 12.74 3.90
CA ARG A 49 -5.09 13.06 2.64
C ARG A 49 -6.18 12.04 2.32
N GLN A 50 -7.25 12.51 1.70
CA GLN A 50 -8.41 11.68 1.41
C GLN A 50 -8.21 10.90 0.12
N MET A 51 -8.26 9.57 0.22
CA MET A 51 -8.34 8.69 -0.94
C MET A 51 -9.81 8.46 -1.32
N ARG A 52 -10.12 8.53 -2.62
CA ARG A 52 -11.44 8.21 -3.17
C ARG A 52 -11.61 6.73 -3.43
N SER A 53 -10.53 6.05 -3.77
CA SER A 53 -10.53 4.60 -3.90
C SER A 53 -9.24 3.99 -3.39
N ILE A 54 -9.33 2.74 -2.94
CA ILE A 54 -8.16 1.95 -2.54
C ILE A 54 -8.21 0.60 -3.24
N ARG A 55 -7.05 0.14 -3.68
CA ARG A 55 -6.83 -1.22 -4.16
C ARG A 55 -5.82 -1.92 -3.26
N TRP A 56 -6.08 -3.19 -2.96
CA TRP A 56 -5.14 -4.04 -2.25
C TRP A 56 -4.66 -5.19 -3.13
N THR A 57 -3.35 -5.45 -3.10
CA THR A 57 -2.76 -6.70 -3.58
C THR A 57 -2.50 -7.57 -2.37
N LEU A 58 -3.39 -8.54 -2.13
CA LEU A 58 -3.48 -9.27 -0.87
C LEU A 58 -2.95 -10.70 -1.00
N PRO A 59 -2.21 -11.22 0.01
CA PRO A 59 -1.94 -12.64 0.12
C PRO A 59 -3.23 -13.46 0.28
N ALA A 60 -3.18 -14.75 -0.06
CA ALA A 60 -4.33 -15.64 0.11
C ALA A 60 -4.80 -15.68 1.58
N ARG A 61 -6.11 -15.86 1.78
CA ARG A 61 -6.75 -15.92 3.12
C ARG A 61 -6.52 -14.67 3.97
N SER A 62 -6.41 -13.50 3.36
CA SER A 62 -6.32 -12.23 4.08
C SER A 62 -7.57 -11.37 3.88
N ARG A 63 -7.57 -10.15 4.44
CA ARG A 63 -8.53 -9.10 4.12
C ARG A 63 -7.84 -7.74 4.12
N GLY A 64 -8.37 -6.81 3.34
CA GLY A 64 -8.01 -5.39 3.34
C GLY A 64 -9.09 -4.57 4.04
N ASP A 65 -8.67 -3.59 4.84
CA ASP A 65 -9.53 -2.70 5.59
C ASP A 65 -9.10 -1.24 5.36
N ALA A 66 -10.07 -0.35 5.21
CA ALA A 66 -9.85 1.10 5.09
C ALA A 66 -10.26 1.82 6.37
N TYR A 67 -9.63 2.96 6.64
CA TYR A 67 -9.84 3.72 7.87
C TYR A 67 -9.91 5.21 7.59
N SER A 68 -10.69 5.93 8.41
CA SER A 68 -10.93 7.37 8.27
C SER A 68 -9.84 8.23 8.91
N ASN A 69 -8.91 7.63 9.65
CA ASN A 69 -7.76 8.29 10.25
C ASN A 69 -6.44 7.70 9.75
N SER A 70 -5.33 8.35 10.05
CA SER A 70 -3.97 7.95 9.63
C SER A 70 -3.40 6.73 10.37
N GLN A 71 -4.02 6.31 11.47
CA GLN A 71 -3.48 5.27 12.37
C GLN A 71 -4.19 3.92 12.27
N CYS A 72 -5.03 3.72 11.26
CA CYS A 72 -5.85 2.52 11.11
C CYS A 72 -6.64 2.14 12.39
N ASN A 73 -7.17 3.13 13.11
CA ASN A 73 -7.91 2.93 14.35
C ASN A 73 -9.43 3.09 14.17
N ASN A 74 -9.86 3.88 13.17
CA ASN A 74 -11.28 4.16 12.91
C ASN A 74 -11.71 3.54 11.59
N LYS A 75 -12.17 2.29 11.64
CA LYS A 75 -12.49 1.49 10.46
C LYS A 75 -13.68 2.05 9.71
N VAL A 76 -13.58 2.09 8.38
CA VAL A 76 -14.69 2.39 7.47
C VAL A 76 -15.39 1.09 7.12
N HIS A 77 -16.72 1.10 7.03
CA HIS A 77 -17.58 -0.11 6.99
C HIS A 77 -17.32 -1.10 5.83
N LYS A 78 -16.41 -0.84 4.90
CA LYS A 78 -16.08 -1.74 3.78
C LYS A 78 -14.78 -2.49 4.04
N THR A 79 -14.89 -3.81 4.15
CA THR A 79 -13.78 -4.79 4.21
C THR A 79 -13.69 -5.53 2.87
N VAL A 80 -12.49 -5.66 2.33
CA VAL A 80 -12.20 -6.45 1.12
C VAL A 80 -11.78 -7.87 1.50
N PRO A 81 -12.51 -8.92 1.10
CA PRO A 81 -12.06 -10.28 1.32
C PRO A 81 -10.89 -10.63 0.39
N GLY A 82 -9.81 -11.18 0.95
CA GLY A 82 -8.59 -11.57 0.22
C GLY A 82 -8.72 -12.81 -0.67
N LYS A 83 -9.95 -13.26 -0.97
CA LYS A 83 -10.21 -14.16 -2.10
C LYS A 83 -10.22 -13.38 -3.43
N THR A 84 -10.36 -12.06 -3.39
CA THR A 84 -10.40 -11.17 -4.55
C THR A 84 -9.17 -10.28 -4.53
N THR A 85 -8.04 -10.81 -5.03
CA THR A 85 -6.83 -10.01 -5.22
C THR A 85 -7.10 -8.87 -6.20
N GLY A 86 -6.70 -7.65 -5.85
CA GLY A 86 -6.80 -6.50 -6.74
C GLY A 86 -8.19 -5.88 -6.86
N LEU A 87 -9.12 -6.15 -5.92
CA LEU A 87 -10.39 -5.44 -5.89
C LEU A 87 -10.17 -3.95 -5.63
N CYS A 88 -10.72 -3.11 -6.50
CA CYS A 88 -10.84 -1.68 -6.27
C CYS A 88 -12.06 -1.40 -5.41
N VAL A 89 -11.92 -0.58 -4.37
CA VAL A 89 -13.05 -0.13 -3.57
C VAL A 89 -13.15 1.38 -3.60
N ASP A 90 -14.30 1.86 -4.03
CA ASP A 90 -14.68 3.28 -3.97
C ASP A 90 -15.27 3.65 -2.61
N TYR A 91 -14.93 4.84 -2.16
CA TYR A 91 -15.36 5.41 -0.89
C TYR A 91 -15.99 6.79 -1.10
N ASN A 92 -17.23 6.94 -0.60
CA ASN A 92 -17.90 8.23 -0.49
C ASN A 92 -17.59 8.93 0.84
N SER A 93 -16.96 8.23 1.77
CA SER A 93 -16.53 8.73 3.08
C SER A 93 -15.03 9.07 3.07
N VAL A 94 -14.59 9.83 4.06
CA VAL A 94 -13.17 10.12 4.27
C VAL A 94 -12.41 8.83 4.57
N VAL A 95 -11.43 8.51 3.74
CA VAL A 95 -10.48 7.40 3.92
C VAL A 95 -9.07 7.96 3.84
N LYS A 96 -8.26 7.68 4.86
CA LYS A 96 -6.90 8.24 5.04
C LYS A 96 -5.83 7.19 5.27
N SER A 97 -6.22 5.93 5.49
CA SER A 97 -5.26 4.84 5.60
C SER A 97 -5.90 3.49 5.24
N GLY A 98 -5.04 2.49 5.05
CA GLY A 98 -5.43 1.10 4.81
C GLY A 98 -4.56 0.12 5.58
N LYS A 99 -5.13 -1.02 5.97
CA LYS A 99 -4.41 -2.15 6.59
C LYS A 99 -4.80 -3.45 5.90
N TRP A 100 -3.95 -4.46 6.01
CA TRP A 100 -4.33 -5.83 5.69
C TRP A 100 -3.95 -6.79 6.82
N ILE A 101 -4.71 -7.87 6.96
CA ILE A 101 -4.48 -8.91 7.97
C ILE A 101 -4.80 -10.30 7.43
N ILE A 102 -4.16 -11.34 7.96
CA ILE A 102 -4.52 -12.73 7.63
C ILE A 102 -5.77 -13.12 8.43
N LEU A 103 -6.73 -13.74 7.75
CA LEU A 103 -7.94 -14.29 8.37
C LEU A 103 -7.54 -15.48 9.23
N ARG A 104 -7.50 -15.27 10.56
CA ARG A 104 -7.31 -16.31 11.57
C ARG A 104 -8.55 -16.35 12.46
N ASN A 105 -9.06 -17.54 12.74
CA ASN A 105 -10.24 -17.70 13.59
C ASN A 105 -9.97 -17.09 14.98
N GLY A 106 -10.80 -16.13 15.39
CA GLY A 106 -10.82 -15.61 16.77
C GLY A 106 -9.77 -14.56 17.15
N LYS A 107 -8.91 -14.10 16.24
CA LYS A 107 -7.99 -12.98 16.56
C LYS A 107 -8.65 -11.63 16.33
N ARG A 108 -8.56 -10.75 17.33
CA ARG A 108 -8.97 -9.34 17.22
C ARG A 108 -7.92 -8.56 16.42
N ASP A 109 -8.39 -7.53 15.72
CA ASP A 109 -7.50 -6.58 15.04
C ASP A 109 -6.66 -5.86 16.08
N GLU A 110 -5.33 -5.94 15.95
CA GLU A 110 -4.44 -5.18 16.82
C GLU A 110 -4.43 -3.71 16.40
N LYS A 111 -4.33 -2.82 17.40
CA LYS A 111 -4.13 -1.39 17.16
C LYS A 111 -2.73 -1.16 16.64
N VAL A 112 -2.60 -0.27 15.65
CA VAL A 112 -1.32 0.06 15.03
C VAL A 112 -0.90 1.44 15.51
N ASN A 113 0.29 1.52 16.10
CA ASN A 113 0.88 2.80 16.55
C ASN A 113 1.91 3.35 15.57
N ASN A 114 2.40 2.53 14.64
CA ASN A 114 3.42 2.93 13.66
C ASN A 114 2.95 2.53 12.25
N CYS A 115 2.58 3.54 11.47
CA CYS A 115 2.12 3.37 10.10
C CYS A 115 3.28 3.57 9.15
N GLN A 116 3.27 2.82 8.05
CA GLN A 116 4.18 2.99 6.95
C GLN A 116 3.66 4.09 6.04
N ASP A 117 4.58 4.93 5.60
CA ASP A 117 4.31 5.93 4.58
C ASP A 117 4.35 5.30 3.18
N PRO A 118 3.61 5.85 2.20
CA PRO A 118 3.78 5.49 0.82
C PRO A 118 5.24 5.63 0.39
N ASN A 119 5.75 4.58 -0.25
CA ASN A 119 7.13 4.48 -0.72
C ASN A 119 7.23 4.46 -2.25
N THR A 120 6.11 4.41 -2.95
CA THR A 120 6.05 4.48 -4.42
C THR A 120 4.90 5.40 -4.85
N VAL A 121 5.12 6.19 -5.89
CA VAL A 121 4.07 6.89 -6.64
C VAL A 121 3.94 6.24 -8.02
N ARG A 122 2.71 6.13 -8.51
CA ARG A 122 2.39 5.50 -9.79
C ARG A 122 1.46 6.39 -10.59
N TYR A 123 1.80 6.62 -11.85
CA TYR A 123 1.04 7.46 -12.78
C TYR A 123 1.20 6.97 -14.21
N THR A 124 0.42 7.55 -15.12
CA THR A 124 0.57 7.34 -16.57
C THR A 124 1.27 8.55 -17.15
N ASP A 125 2.39 8.35 -17.84
CA ASP A 125 3.12 9.44 -18.47
C ASP A 125 2.42 9.93 -19.77
N LYS A 126 2.98 10.98 -20.38
CA LYS A 126 2.46 11.54 -21.64
C LYS A 126 2.47 10.56 -22.83
N THR A 127 3.20 9.45 -22.73
CA THR A 127 3.25 8.40 -23.76
C THR A 127 2.18 7.32 -23.53
N GLY A 128 1.42 7.40 -22.45
CA GLY A 128 0.45 6.38 -22.05
C GLY A 128 1.07 5.21 -21.29
N LYS A 129 2.35 5.28 -20.92
CA LYS A 129 3.04 4.22 -20.17
C LYS A 129 2.82 4.42 -18.67
N GLU A 130 2.56 3.33 -17.95
CA GLU A 130 2.55 3.35 -16.49
C GLU A 130 3.99 3.46 -15.96
N VAL A 131 4.24 4.44 -15.09
CA VAL A 131 5.53 4.73 -14.47
C VAL A 131 5.40 4.60 -12.96
N HIS A 132 6.39 3.97 -12.33
CA HIS A 132 6.48 3.78 -10.89
C HIS A 132 7.75 4.48 -10.43
N LYS A 133 7.62 5.41 -9.48
CA LYS A 133 8.74 6.16 -8.94
C LYS A 133 8.82 5.96 -7.44
N ARG A 134 10.04 5.83 -6.93
CA ARG A 134 10.30 5.71 -5.51
C ARG A 134 10.07 7.04 -4.81
N ILE A 135 9.36 7.01 -3.70
CA ILE A 135 9.20 8.16 -2.81
C ILE A 135 10.37 8.17 -1.82
N PRO A 136 11.19 9.23 -1.79
CA PRO A 136 12.27 9.35 -0.82
C PRO A 136 11.73 9.36 0.62
N VAL A 137 12.50 8.79 1.55
CA VAL A 137 12.13 8.72 2.96
C VAL A 137 11.87 10.13 3.50
N GLY A 138 10.72 10.33 4.14
CA GLY A 138 10.31 11.63 4.68
C GLY A 138 9.60 12.55 3.69
N MET A 139 9.56 12.22 2.39
CA MET A 139 8.95 13.06 1.35
C MET A 139 7.52 12.65 0.97
N ALA A 140 6.94 11.67 1.65
CA ALA A 140 5.60 11.17 1.31
C ALA A 140 4.53 12.27 1.31
N ASP A 141 4.51 13.16 2.30
CA ASP A 141 3.50 14.23 2.31
C ASP A 141 3.66 15.21 1.13
N GLU A 142 4.90 15.57 0.78
CA GLU A 142 5.19 16.43 -0.36
C GLU A 142 4.77 15.78 -1.68
N VAL A 143 5.15 14.51 -1.89
CA VAL A 143 4.79 13.75 -3.10
C VAL A 143 3.27 13.60 -3.21
N LEU A 144 2.57 13.30 -2.12
CA LEU A 144 1.10 13.26 -2.17
C LEU A 144 0.50 14.64 -2.52
N GLY A 145 1.17 15.73 -2.16
CA GLY A 145 0.82 17.08 -2.61
C GLY A 145 0.97 17.27 -4.11
N MET A 146 2.04 16.76 -4.70
CA MET A 146 2.26 16.76 -6.15
C MET A 146 1.17 15.93 -6.86
N VAL A 147 0.81 14.76 -6.30
CA VAL A 147 -0.26 13.91 -6.81
C VAL A 147 -1.61 14.65 -6.82
N GLU A 148 -1.94 15.38 -5.77
CA GLU A 148 -3.20 16.16 -5.69
C GLU A 148 -3.28 17.29 -6.71
N ARG A 149 -2.13 17.89 -7.04
CA ARG A 149 -2.01 18.96 -8.01
C ARG A 149 -1.76 18.47 -9.44
N ASP A 150 -1.72 17.16 -9.64
CA ASP A 150 -1.44 16.50 -10.92
C ASP A 150 -0.10 16.96 -11.54
N GLU A 151 0.92 17.16 -10.71
CA GLU A 151 2.26 17.65 -11.10
C GLU A 151 3.13 16.50 -11.67
N ILE A 152 2.66 15.87 -12.76
CA ILE A 152 3.28 14.67 -13.36
C ILE A 152 4.76 14.89 -13.74
N GLU A 153 5.12 16.09 -14.21
CA GLU A 153 6.51 16.41 -14.56
C GLU A 153 7.43 16.35 -13.34
N ALA A 154 7.01 16.94 -12.21
CA ALA A 154 7.77 16.89 -10.96
C ALA A 154 7.90 15.46 -10.41
N LEU A 155 6.84 14.66 -10.53
CA LEU A 155 6.89 13.23 -10.18
C LEU A 155 7.89 12.45 -11.06
N GLY A 156 8.09 12.88 -12.31
CA GLY A 156 9.03 12.27 -13.26
C GLY A 156 10.50 12.37 -12.87
N GLU A 157 10.85 13.37 -12.06
CA GLU A 157 12.22 13.62 -11.58
C GLU A 157 12.62 12.71 -10.40
N LEU A 158 11.67 11.97 -9.84
CA LEU A 158 11.95 10.97 -8.80
C LEU A 158 12.71 9.77 -9.36
N GLU A 159 13.42 9.06 -8.48
CA GLU A 159 14.10 7.80 -8.82
C GLU A 159 13.10 6.74 -9.28
N ASP A 160 13.50 5.90 -10.23
CA ASP A 160 12.69 4.74 -10.62
C ASP A 160 12.59 3.77 -9.45
N ASP A 161 11.41 3.13 -9.32
CA ASP A 161 11.19 2.07 -8.34
C ASP A 161 11.65 0.73 -8.95
N GLU A 162 12.86 0.27 -8.58
CA GLU A 162 13.49 -0.97 -9.06
C GLU A 162 12.72 -2.26 -8.70
#